data_AF-A0A1U7GWH0-F1
#
_entry.id   AF-A0A1U7GWH0-F1
#
_cell.length_a   1.000
_cell.length_b   1.000
_cell.length_c   1.000
_cell.angle_alpha   90.00
_cell.angle_beta   90.00
_cell.angle_gamma   90.00
#
_symmetry.space_group_name_H-M   'P 1'
#
loop_
_entity.id
_entity.type
_entity.pdbx_description
1 polymer ?
#
loop_
_entity_poly.entity_id
_entity_poly.type
_entity_poly.pdbx_seq_one_letter_code
_entity_poly.pdbx_strand_id
1 'polypeptide(L)' 'MTPKIMRQLWSVIETTQTKTLLQLDDASLVQWLVKQTKTQALLDCQETDFLCDYIQSRLPLIRDLANERQYS' A
#
# COMPACT_ATOMS: atom_id res chain seq x y z
N MET A 1 -9.91 -7.40 -8.46
CA MET A 1 -8.69 -6.59 -8.70
C MET A 1 -8.51 -6.20 -10.15
N THR A 2 -8.67 -4.90 -10.43
CA THR A 2 -8.41 -4.30 -11.74
C THR A 2 -6.99 -3.70 -11.77
N PRO A 3 -6.22 -3.76 -12.89
CA PRO A 3 -4.88 -3.15 -12.99
C PRO A 3 -4.85 -1.64 -12.69
N LYS A 4 -6.00 -0.96 -12.69
CA LYS A 4 -6.13 0.43 -12.23
C LYS A 4 -5.87 0.56 -10.72
N ILE A 5 -6.43 -0.34 -9.90
CA ILE A 5 -6.33 -0.29 -8.43
C ILE A 5 -4.89 -0.58 -7.99
N MET A 6 -4.25 -1.56 -8.62
CA MET A 6 -2.85 -1.89 -8.34
C MET A 6 -1.93 -0.71 -8.66
N ARG A 7 -2.13 -0.03 -9.80
CA ARG A 7 -1.39 1.19 -10.13
C ARG A 7 -1.66 2.32 -9.15
N GLN A 8 -2.89 2.47 -8.67
CA GLN A 8 -3.23 3.46 -7.63
C GLN A 8 -2.54 3.16 -6.31
N LEU A 9 -2.53 1.89 -5.87
CA LEU A 9 -1.78 1.46 -4.69
C LEU A 9 -0.29 1.79 -4.82
N TRP A 10 0.34 1.38 -5.92
CA TRP A 10 1.75 1.67 -6.15
C TRP A 10 2.01 3.17 -6.21
N SER A 11 1.16 3.95 -6.89
CA SER A 11 1.24 5.41 -6.89
C SER A 11 1.15 6.01 -5.47
N VAL A 12 0.28 5.46 -4.61
CA VAL A 12 0.22 5.86 -3.19
C VAL A 12 1.53 5.51 -2.49
N ILE A 13 2.05 4.30 -2.64
CA ILE A 13 3.33 3.88 -2.04
C ILE A 13 4.49 4.76 -2.53
N GLU A 14 4.49 5.14 -3.80
CA GLU A 14 5.52 6.01 -4.38
C GLU A 14 5.44 7.46 -3.92
N THR A 15 4.23 7.99 -3.73
CA THR A 15 4.03 9.35 -3.22
C THR A 15 4.17 9.45 -1.71
N THR A 16 4.06 8.32 -1.00
CA THR A 16 4.24 8.24 0.44
C THR A 16 5.72 8.29 0.79
N GLN A 17 6.08 9.15 1.74
CA GLN A 17 7.45 9.19 2.25
C GLN A 17 7.85 7.83 2.83
N THR A 18 9.02 7.34 2.45
CA THR A 18 9.60 6.08 2.93
C THR A 18 9.68 6.00 4.44
N LYS A 19 9.99 7.11 5.11
CA LYS A 19 9.96 7.19 6.57
C LYS A 19 8.60 6.81 7.15
N THR A 20 7.50 7.23 6.53
CA THR A 20 6.15 6.86 6.96
C THR A 20 5.88 5.38 6.73
N LEU A 21 6.32 4.83 5.60
CA LEU A 21 6.17 3.39 5.30
C LEU A 21 6.95 2.52 6.29
N LEU A 22 8.12 2.98 6.75
CA LEU A 22 9.00 2.26 7.67
C LEU A 22 8.65 2.48 9.15
N GLN A 23 8.04 3.61 9.49
CA GLN A 23 7.58 3.91 10.85
C GLN A 23 6.31 3.15 11.24
N LEU A 24 5.49 2.75 10.25
CA LEU A 24 4.25 2.03 10.51
C LEU A 24 4.52 0.53 10.70
N ASP A 25 3.88 -0.05 11.72
CA ASP A 25 3.77 -1.50 11.86
C ASP A 25 3.00 -2.11 10.70
N ASP A 26 3.17 -3.41 10.49
CA ASP A 26 2.58 -4.15 9.38
C ASP A 26 1.06 -3.95 9.26
N ALA A 27 0.33 -4.08 10.36
CA ALA A 27 -1.11 -3.87 10.40
C ALA A 27 -1.51 -2.42 10.09
N SER A 28 -0.77 -1.45 10.64
CA SER A 28 -1.01 -0.02 10.45
C SER A 28 -0.72 0.39 9.01
N LEU A 29 0.35 -0.14 8.41
CA LEU A 29 0.73 0.12 7.03
C LEU A 29 -0.32 -0.40 6.05
N VAL A 30 -0.80 -1.63 6.26
CA VAL A 30 -1.87 -2.23 5.45
C VAL A 30 -3.13 -1.38 5.52
N GLN A 31 -3.62 -1.08 6.74
CA GLN A 31 -4.80 -0.25 6.95
C GLN A 31 -4.67 1.13 6.29
N TRP A 32 -3.50 1.75 6.41
CA TRP A 32 -3.23 3.06 5.84
C TRP A 32 -3.26 3.03 4.30
N LEU A 33 -2.55 2.07 3.68
CA LEU A 33 -2.52 1.90 2.22
C LEU A 33 -3.90 1.58 1.65
N VAL A 34 -4.66 0.70 2.31
CA VAL A 34 -6.04 0.38 1.94
C VAL A 34 -6.91 1.64 1.99
N LYS A 35 -6.81 2.44 3.06
CA LYS A 35 -7.60 3.68 3.22
C LYS A 35 -7.27 4.72 2.15
N GLN A 36 -5.99 4.93 1.85
CA GLN A 36 -5.57 5.86 0.81
C GLN A 36 -6.07 5.41 -0.56
N THR A 37 -5.85 4.13 -0.90
CA THR A 37 -6.26 3.57 -2.19
C THR A 37 -7.79 3.57 -2.32
N LYS A 38 -8.52 3.26 -1.24
CA LYS A 38 -9.99 3.32 -1.20
C LYS A 38 -10.51 4.72 -1.45
N THR A 39 -9.87 5.74 -0.86
CA THR A 39 -10.25 7.14 -1.05
C THR A 39 -10.02 7.61 -2.49
N GLN A 40 -8.93 7.15 -3.12
CA GLN A 40 -8.58 7.51 -4.50
C GLN A 40 -9.41 6.74 -5.55
N ALA A 41 -9.64 5.45 -5.33
CA ALA A 41 -10.21 4.54 -6.31
C ALA A 41 -11.70 4.22 -6.10
N LEU A 42 -12.32 4.74 -5.03
CA LEU A 42 -13.72 4.46 -4.63
C LEU A 42 -14.00 2.95 -4.57
N LEU A 43 -13.18 2.23 -3.78
CA LEU A 43 -13.28 0.77 -3.69
C LEU A 43 -14.50 0.32 -2.90
N ASP A 44 -15.22 -0.66 -3.46
CA ASP A 44 -16.24 -1.44 -2.77
C ASP A 44 -15.63 -2.34 -1.67
N CYS A 45 -16.49 -2.88 -0.81
CA CYS A 45 -16.07 -3.76 0.29
C CYS A 45 -15.28 -5.00 -0.22
N GLN A 46 -15.72 -5.62 -1.32
CA GLN A 46 -15.00 -6.77 -1.90
C GLN A 46 -13.61 -6.40 -2.44
N GLU A 47 -13.49 -5.30 -3.18
CA GLU A 47 -12.18 -4.87 -3.71
C GLU A 47 -11.26 -4.39 -2.58
N THR A 48 -11.82 -3.83 -1.50
CA THR A 48 -11.07 -3.45 -0.29
C THR A 48 -10.48 -4.68 0.41
N ASP A 49 -11.27 -5.74 0.56
CA ASP A 49 -10.84 -6.99 1.19
C ASP A 49 -9.72 -7.66 0.38
N PHE A 50 -9.92 -7.74 -0.94
CA PHE A 50 -8.90 -8.25 -1.86
C PHE A 50 -7.63 -7.40 -1.87
N LEU A 51 -7.77 -6.06 -1.75
CA LEU A 51 -6.63 -5.15 -1.66
C LEU A 51 -5.85 -5.39 -0.35
N CYS A 52 -6.55 -5.60 0.76
CA CYS A 52 -5.95 -5.90 2.05
C CYS A 52 -5.09 -7.17 1.97
N ASP A 53 -5.66 -8.26 1.46
CA ASP A 53 -4.97 -9.54 1.30
C ASP A 53 -3.75 -9.41 0.35
N TYR A 54 -3.92 -8.67 -0.75
CA TYR A 54 -2.85 -8.39 -1.69
C TYR A 54 -1.71 -7.59 -1.04
N ILE A 55 -2.02 -6.52 -0.29
CA ILE A 55 -1.01 -5.72 0.41
C ILE A 55 -0.31 -6.56 1.47
N GLN A 56 -1.02 -7.39 2.24
CA GLN A 56 -0.42 -8.28 3.23
C GLN A 56 0.56 -9.27 2.59
N SER A 57 0.18 -9.87 1.46
CA SER A 57 1.06 -10.77 0.70
C SER A 57 2.30 -10.05 0.12
N ARG A 58 2.16 -8.75 -0.20
CA ARG A 58 3.22 -7.92 -0.80
C ARG A 58 3.94 -7.05 0.23
N LEU A 59 3.55 -7.10 1.48
CA LEU A 59 4.07 -6.27 2.56
C LEU A 59 5.60 -6.35 2.71
N PRO A 60 6.23 -7.56 2.69
CA PRO A 60 7.68 -7.65 2.72
C PRO A 60 8.34 -6.92 1.54
N LEU A 61 7.76 -7.00 0.35
CA LEU A 61 8.27 -6.28 -0.84
C LEU A 61 8.13 -4.76 -0.70
N ILE A 62 7.02 -4.27 -0.13
CA ILE A 62 6.80 -2.84 0.11
C ILE A 62 7.83 -2.31 1.11
N ARG A 63 8.11 -3.07 2.18
CA ARG A 63 9.14 -2.72 3.16
C ARG A 63 10.54 -2.75 2.56
N ASP A 64 10.84 -3.75 1.75
CA ASP A 64 12.13 -3.86 1.08
C ASP A 64 12.37 -2.65 0.16
N LEU A 65 11.38 -2.32 -0.68
CA LEU A 65 11.42 -1.14 -1.55
C LEU A 65 11.51 0.18 -0.76
N ALA A 66 10.86 0.26 0.40
CA ALA A 66 10.94 1.43 1.26
C ALA A 66 12.32 1.58 1.92
N ASN A 67 12.96 0.47 2.30
CA ASN A 67 14.34 0.47 2.79
C ASN A 67 15.30 0.91 1.69
N GLU A 68 15.25 0.27 0.52
CA GLU A 68 16.12 0.61 -0.63
C GLU A 68 16.05 2.11 -0.97
N ARG A 69 14.84 2.67 -1.01
CA ARG A 69 14.63 4.11 -1.25
C ARG A 69 15.10 5.03 -0.13
N GLN A 70 15.16 4.55 1.12
CA GLN A 70 15.71 5.34 2.21
C GLN A 70 17.24 5.45 2.12
N TYR A 71 17.90 4.44 1.55
CA TYR A 71 19.35 4.37 1.43
C TYR A 71 19.91 4.83 0.07
N SER A 72 19.03 5.19 -0.88
CA SER A 72 19.39 5.67 -2.23
C SER A 72 19.54 7.19 -2.34
#